data_AF-A0A919ZXT3-F1
#
_entry.id   AF-A0A919ZXT3-F1
#
_cell.length_a   1.000
_cell.length_b   1.000
_cell.length_c   1.000
_cell.angle_alpha   90.00
_cell.angle_beta   90.00
_cell.angle_gamma   90.00
#
_symmetry.space_group_name_H-M   'P 1'
#
loop_
_entity.id
_entity.type
_entity.pdbx_description
1 polymer ?
#
loop_
_entity_poly.entity_id
_entity_poly.type
_entity_poly.pdbx_seq_one_letter_code
_entity_poly.pdbx_strand_id
1 'polypeptide(L)'
;MNLYINELKENEVITSFNFARNSDYVFSEIITKDKFDLLDNKNSLYKISETENHILYVNSEIKIKENDVIFCNTYFIKDLFAKIENISNLKNLKLITNQTDHSITKELFKLKPTCISEWYSININFNSPDLIPIPLGLSNENEKNLNKKHFSKLKENKNKIYKIYINFQKNTNYIKRNKQIKKFKNKTFIHIDEPNLQLDVYAEKLNSYKFILCPVGNGIDTHRVWESLYAGSVPIVQKHISMSTLENLNAIQIDDFSNIDFKLIDNYSSKKKIIKN
;
A
#
# COMPACT_ATOMS: atom_id res chain seq x y z
N MET A 1 6.98 16.52 -2.74
CA MET A 1 7.07 16.16 -4.17
C MET A 1 5.70 15.70 -4.64
N ASN A 2 5.16 16.28 -5.72
CA ASN A 2 3.96 15.72 -6.37
C ASN A 2 4.46 14.59 -7.30
N LEU A 3 4.03 13.36 -7.04
CA LEU A 3 4.30 12.21 -7.89
C LEU A 3 3.12 12.07 -8.85
N TYR A 4 3.25 12.56 -10.08
CA TYR A 4 2.25 12.27 -11.10
C TYR A 4 2.56 10.91 -11.70
N ILE A 5 1.65 9.97 -11.51
CA ILE A 5 1.83 8.59 -11.98
C ILE A 5 1.99 8.49 -13.51
N ASN A 6 1.54 9.50 -14.26
CA ASN A 6 1.68 9.57 -15.72
C ASN A 6 3.12 9.81 -16.18
N GLU A 7 4.00 10.26 -15.28
CA GLU A 7 5.44 10.41 -15.53
C GLU A 7 6.22 9.11 -15.24
N LEU A 8 5.56 8.10 -14.64
CA LEU A 8 6.19 6.85 -14.22
C LEU A 8 5.99 5.74 -15.25
N LYS A 9 7.02 4.93 -15.47
CA LYS A 9 6.94 3.64 -16.17
C LYS A 9 6.14 2.63 -15.35
N GLU A 10 5.70 1.53 -15.96
CA GLU A 10 4.87 0.54 -15.28
C GLU A 10 5.57 -0.06 -14.06
N ASN A 11 6.86 -0.37 -14.20
CA ASN A 11 7.72 -0.93 -13.17
C ASN A 11 8.14 0.08 -12.08
N GLU A 12 7.87 1.37 -12.26
CA GLU A 12 8.16 2.43 -11.29
C GLU A 12 6.96 2.74 -10.37
N VAL A 13 5.77 2.24 -10.71
CA VAL A 13 4.59 2.39 -9.86
C VAL A 13 4.71 1.47 -8.64
N ILE A 14 4.44 2.00 -7.45
CA ILE A 14 4.45 1.19 -6.24
C ILE A 14 3.22 0.29 -6.27
N THR A 15 3.45 -1.01 -6.42
CA THR A 15 2.45 -2.07 -6.35
C THR A 15 3.08 -3.32 -5.75
N SER A 16 2.28 -4.19 -5.15
CA SER A 16 2.79 -5.48 -4.67
C SER A 16 3.31 -6.37 -5.80
N PHE A 17 2.75 -6.26 -7.01
CA PHE A 17 3.25 -6.94 -8.20
C PHE A 17 4.67 -6.50 -8.54
N ASN A 18 4.95 -5.19 -8.55
CA ASN A 18 6.30 -4.71 -8.84
C ASN A 18 7.29 -5.08 -7.73
N PHE A 19 6.88 -5.13 -6.46
CA PHE A 19 7.74 -5.68 -5.41
C PHE A 19 8.10 -7.15 -5.68
N ALA A 20 7.12 -7.97 -6.07
CA ALA A 20 7.36 -9.37 -6.40
C ALA A 20 8.28 -9.53 -7.63
N ARG A 21 8.06 -8.74 -8.68
CA ARG A 21 8.87 -8.79 -9.92
C ARG A 21 10.29 -8.26 -9.77
N ASN A 22 10.55 -7.41 -8.77
CA ASN A 22 11.89 -6.94 -8.43
C ASN A 22 12.55 -7.78 -7.32
N SER A 23 11.95 -8.90 -6.92
CA SER A 23 12.53 -9.86 -5.98
C SER A 23 13.21 -11.00 -6.74
N ASP A 24 14.27 -11.57 -6.17
CA ASP A 24 15.00 -12.71 -6.75
C ASP A 24 14.16 -14.00 -6.71
N TYR A 25 13.30 -14.14 -5.69
CA TYR A 25 12.43 -15.29 -5.53
C TYR A 25 11.04 -14.90 -5.02
N VAL A 26 9.99 -15.46 -5.61
CA VAL A 26 8.61 -15.27 -5.16
C VAL A 26 8.10 -16.58 -4.57
N PHE A 27 7.94 -16.59 -3.25
CA PHE A 27 7.42 -17.75 -2.52
C PHE A 27 5.90 -17.87 -2.67
N SER A 28 5.19 -16.75 -2.58
CA SER A 28 3.75 -16.71 -2.76
C SER A 28 3.30 -15.32 -3.16
N GLU A 29 2.31 -15.23 -4.04
CA GLU A 29 1.64 -13.97 -4.36
C GLU A 29 0.21 -14.21 -4.86
N ILE A 30 -0.62 -13.17 -4.75
CA ILE A 30 -1.89 -13.04 -5.45
C ILE A 30 -1.63 -12.24 -6.73
N ILE A 31 -1.96 -12.82 -7.87
CA ILE A 31 -1.67 -12.27 -9.19
C ILE A 31 -2.86 -12.47 -10.12
N THR A 32 -3.02 -11.63 -11.14
CA THR A 32 -4.06 -11.83 -12.16
C THR A 32 -3.75 -13.06 -13.01
N LYS A 33 -4.77 -13.71 -13.58
CA LYS A 33 -4.57 -14.89 -14.45
C LYS A 33 -3.64 -14.60 -15.62
N ASP A 34 -3.88 -13.48 -16.32
CA ASP A 34 -3.05 -13.07 -17.46
C ASP A 34 -1.57 -12.93 -17.07
N LYS A 35 -1.27 -12.40 -15.88
CA LYS A 35 0.11 -12.25 -15.40
C LYS A 35 0.69 -13.56 -14.86
N PHE A 36 -0.14 -14.43 -14.27
CA PHE A 36 0.27 -15.77 -13.88
C PHE A 36 0.69 -16.60 -15.10
N ASP A 37 -0.03 -16.46 -16.21
CA ASP A 37 0.27 -17.18 -17.44
C ASP A 37 1.59 -16.81 -18.11
N LEU A 38 2.14 -15.64 -17.75
CA LEU A 38 3.44 -15.15 -18.19
C LEU A 38 4.60 -15.60 -17.29
N LEU A 39 4.33 -16.31 -16.19
CA LEU A 39 5.39 -16.82 -15.32
C LEU A 39 6.06 -18.06 -15.94
N ASP A 40 7.38 -18.01 -16.12
CA ASP A 40 8.16 -19.10 -16.73
C ASP A 40 8.00 -20.43 -15.99
N ASN A 41 7.83 -20.39 -14.66
CA ASN A 41 7.71 -21.56 -13.80
C ASN A 41 6.26 -21.90 -13.42
N LYS A 42 5.25 -21.35 -14.10
CA LYS A 42 3.83 -21.49 -13.69
C LYS A 42 3.36 -22.93 -13.45
N ASN A 43 3.90 -23.89 -14.20
CA ASN A 43 3.53 -25.30 -14.10
C ASN A 43 4.05 -25.99 -12.83
N SER A 44 5.06 -25.43 -12.16
CA SER A 44 5.59 -25.95 -10.89
C SER A 44 4.97 -25.27 -9.65
N LEU A 45 4.07 -24.30 -9.86
CA LEU A 45 3.46 -23.54 -8.76
C LEU A 45 2.20 -24.25 -8.25
N TYR A 46 2.08 -24.35 -6.93
CA TYR A 46 0.89 -24.91 -6.30
C TYR A 46 -0.17 -23.83 -6.12
N LYS A 47 -1.27 -23.93 -6.88
CA LYS A 47 -2.41 -23.01 -6.77
C LYS A 47 -3.19 -23.29 -5.49
N ILE A 48 -3.23 -22.33 -4.57
CA ILE A 48 -4.00 -22.41 -3.33
C ILE A 48 -5.47 -22.09 -3.60
N SER A 49 -5.73 -21.05 -4.40
CA SER A 49 -7.08 -20.67 -4.78
C SER A 49 -7.07 -19.96 -6.13
N GLU A 50 -8.16 -20.12 -6.88
CA GLU A 50 -8.37 -19.46 -8.16
C GLU A 50 -9.78 -18.85 -8.17
N THR A 51 -9.86 -17.53 -8.42
CA THR A 51 -11.13 -16.83 -8.65
C THR A 51 -11.32 -16.63 -10.16
N GLU A 52 -12.32 -15.84 -10.57
CA GLU A 52 -12.49 -15.47 -11.98
C GLU A 52 -11.23 -14.77 -12.54
N ASN A 53 -10.71 -13.76 -11.81
CA ASN A 53 -9.62 -12.91 -12.30
C ASN A 53 -8.23 -13.17 -11.70
N HIS A 54 -8.13 -13.86 -10.55
CA HIS A 54 -6.90 -13.95 -9.77
C HIS A 54 -6.55 -15.39 -9.38
N ILE A 55 -5.26 -15.63 -9.20
CA ILE A 55 -4.69 -16.86 -8.65
C ILE A 55 -3.86 -16.47 -7.42
N LEU A 56 -4.05 -17.21 -6.32
CA LEU A 56 -3.13 -17.27 -5.21
C LEU A 56 -2.34 -18.56 -5.33
N TYR A 57 -1.02 -18.48 -5.34
CA TYR A 57 -0.16 -19.64 -5.44
C TYR A 57 0.94 -19.64 -4.38
N VAL A 58 1.53 -20.82 -4.16
CA VAL A 58 2.76 -21.02 -3.41
C VAL A 58 3.77 -21.76 -4.28
N ASN A 59 5.02 -21.30 -4.28
CA ASN A 59 6.15 -22.01 -4.85
C ASN A 59 6.69 -23.00 -3.80
N SER A 60 6.36 -24.27 -3.97
CA SER A 60 6.71 -25.31 -2.99
C SER A 60 8.21 -25.68 -3.02
N GLU A 61 8.87 -25.47 -4.17
CA GLU A 61 10.29 -25.72 -4.40
C GLU A 61 11.14 -24.52 -3.97
N ILE A 62 11.85 -24.67 -2.85
CA ILE A 62 12.76 -23.62 -2.36
C ILE A 62 14.05 -23.63 -3.19
N LYS A 63 14.19 -22.62 -4.04
CA LYS A 63 15.38 -22.36 -4.86
C LYS A 63 15.89 -20.96 -4.56
N ILE A 64 16.40 -20.78 -3.34
CA ILE A 64 16.96 -19.52 -2.83
C ILE A 64 18.47 -19.66 -2.59
N LYS A 65 19.20 -18.58 -2.79
CA LYS A 65 20.65 -18.47 -2.55
C LYS A 65 20.95 -17.29 -1.62
N GLU A 66 22.19 -17.22 -1.17
CA GLU A 66 22.65 -16.15 -0.29
C GLU A 66 22.42 -14.78 -0.95
N ASN A 67 22.01 -13.81 -0.13
CA ASN A 67 21.65 -12.44 -0.52
C ASN A 67 20.32 -12.23 -1.27
N ASP A 68 19.58 -13.28 -1.61
CA ASP A 68 18.30 -13.15 -2.32
C ASP A 68 17.28 -12.28 -1.58
N VAL A 69 16.50 -11.53 -2.36
CA VAL A 69 15.27 -10.88 -1.95
C VAL A 69 14.09 -11.81 -2.22
N ILE A 70 13.35 -12.14 -1.18
CA ILE A 70 12.19 -13.04 -1.23
C ILE A 70 10.92 -12.23 -1.10
N PHE A 71 9.99 -12.36 -2.05
CA PHE A 71 8.63 -11.86 -1.90
C PHE A 71 7.70 -12.96 -1.36
N CYS A 72 6.86 -12.62 -0.40
CA CYS A 72 5.89 -13.53 0.19
C CYS A 72 4.57 -12.82 0.50
N ASN A 73 3.45 -13.40 0.06
CA ASN A 73 2.15 -13.03 0.60
C ASN A 73 2.11 -13.35 2.10
N THR A 74 1.77 -12.36 2.92
CA THR A 74 1.84 -12.44 4.38
C THR A 74 1.08 -13.62 4.98
N TYR A 75 0.05 -14.17 4.31
CA TYR A 75 -0.65 -15.37 4.78
C TYR A 75 0.26 -16.61 4.89
N PHE A 76 1.29 -16.73 4.06
CA PHE A 76 2.15 -17.91 3.97
C PHE A 76 3.52 -17.72 4.60
N ILE A 77 3.69 -16.66 5.40
CA ILE A 77 5.00 -16.35 5.97
C ILE A 77 5.50 -17.44 6.92
N LYS A 78 4.60 -18.06 7.68
CA LYS A 78 4.97 -19.16 8.57
C LYS A 78 5.40 -20.40 7.78
N ASP A 79 4.76 -20.67 6.65
CA ASP A 79 5.14 -21.75 5.73
C ASP A 79 6.52 -21.49 5.12
N LEU A 80 6.81 -20.24 4.73
CA LEU A 80 8.14 -19.83 4.27
C LEU A 80 9.18 -20.07 5.38
N PHE A 81 8.91 -19.60 6.61
CA PHE A 81 9.82 -19.74 7.74
C PHE A 81 10.16 -21.19 8.03
N ALA A 82 9.14 -22.07 8.10
CA ALA A 82 9.33 -23.50 8.31
C ALA A 82 10.19 -24.16 7.22
N LYS A 83 10.12 -23.66 5.98
CA LYS A 83 10.91 -24.17 4.85
C LYS A 83 12.37 -23.71 4.84
N ILE A 84 12.68 -22.53 5.37
CA ILE A 84 14.04 -21.94 5.30
C ILE A 84 14.81 -22.01 6.63
N GLU A 85 14.13 -22.26 7.75
CA GLU A 85 14.71 -22.35 9.09
C GLU A 85 15.96 -23.27 9.16
N ASN A 86 15.91 -24.40 8.44
CA ASN A 86 16.95 -25.42 8.49
C ASN A 86 18.06 -25.24 7.42
N ILE A 87 18.03 -24.16 6.63
CA ILE A 87 19.04 -23.90 5.60
C ILE A 87 20.23 -23.16 6.23
N SER A 88 21.22 -23.91 6.68
CA SER A 88 22.34 -23.40 7.51
C SER A 88 23.36 -22.53 6.77
N ASN A 89 23.41 -22.60 5.44
CA ASN A 89 24.39 -21.87 4.61
C ASN A 89 23.93 -20.46 4.20
N LEU A 90 22.75 -20.01 4.63
CA LEU A 90 22.19 -18.69 4.32
C LEU A 90 22.19 -17.80 5.56
N LYS A 91 22.57 -16.54 5.39
CA LYS A 91 22.72 -15.57 6.50
C LYS A 91 22.13 -14.19 6.21
N ASN A 92 21.92 -13.84 4.94
CA ASN A 92 21.58 -12.48 4.53
C ASN A 92 20.44 -12.45 3.50
N LEU A 93 19.37 -13.20 3.73
CA LEU A 93 18.14 -13.09 2.95
C LEU A 93 17.39 -11.81 3.33
N LYS A 94 16.76 -11.16 2.34
CA LYS A 94 15.82 -10.06 2.57
C LYS A 94 14.43 -10.58 2.30
N LEU A 95 13.47 -10.22 3.15
CA LEU A 95 12.08 -10.60 3.00
C LEU A 95 11.22 -9.39 2.70
N ILE A 96 10.35 -9.48 1.69
CA ILE A 96 9.29 -8.53 1.41
C ILE A 96 7.94 -9.21 1.64
N THR A 97 7.09 -8.67 2.51
CA THR A 97 5.71 -9.13 2.68
C THR A 97 4.68 -8.07 2.35
N ASN A 98 3.63 -8.47 1.63
CA ASN A 98 2.58 -7.59 1.15
C ASN A 98 1.26 -8.37 0.94
N GLN A 99 0.28 -7.75 0.28
CA GLN A 99 -0.98 -8.33 -0.23
C GLN A 99 -2.01 -8.75 0.81
N THR A 100 -1.80 -8.43 2.08
CA THR A 100 -2.80 -8.62 3.13
C THR A 100 -2.85 -7.40 4.04
N ASP A 101 -3.94 -7.27 4.79
CA ASP A 101 -4.13 -6.27 5.84
C ASP A 101 -3.59 -6.72 7.21
N HIS A 102 -3.02 -7.93 7.29
CA HIS A 102 -2.43 -8.46 8.52
C HIS A 102 -1.22 -7.63 8.95
N SER A 103 -1.21 -7.25 10.22
CA SER A 103 -0.11 -6.48 10.78
C SER A 103 1.06 -7.38 11.18
N ILE A 104 2.29 -6.93 10.94
CA ILE A 104 3.48 -7.61 11.47
C ILE A 104 3.63 -7.23 12.93
N THR A 105 3.27 -8.16 13.81
CA THR A 105 3.36 -8.02 15.26
C THR A 105 4.73 -8.45 15.78
N LYS A 106 5.08 -8.03 17.00
CA LYS A 106 6.30 -8.46 17.67
C LYS A 106 6.35 -9.99 17.85
N GLU A 107 5.22 -10.64 18.06
CA GLU A 107 5.11 -12.09 18.19
C GLU A 107 5.40 -12.80 16.87
N LEU A 108 4.81 -12.34 15.77
CA LEU A 108 5.08 -12.90 14.46
C LEU A 108 6.55 -12.69 14.06
N PHE A 109 7.10 -11.50 14.33
CA PHE A 109 8.48 -11.19 14.01
C PHE A 109 9.51 -12.05 14.75
N LYS A 110 9.21 -12.47 15.98
CA LYS A 110 10.07 -13.40 16.74
C LYS A 110 10.24 -14.77 16.07
N LEU A 111 9.33 -15.15 15.17
CA LEU A 111 9.42 -16.39 14.40
C LEU A 111 10.36 -16.27 13.19
N LYS A 112 10.85 -15.06 12.87
CA LYS A 112 11.74 -14.80 11.74
C LYS A 112 13.01 -15.66 11.85
N PRO A 113 13.30 -16.55 10.87
CA PRO A 113 14.55 -17.28 10.81
C PRO A 113 15.76 -16.36 10.79
N THR A 114 16.86 -16.77 11.44
CA THR A 114 18.08 -15.96 11.56
C THR A 114 18.75 -15.66 10.23
N CYS A 115 18.49 -16.48 9.20
CA CYS A 115 18.98 -16.25 7.84
C CYS A 115 18.32 -15.05 7.14
N ILE A 116 17.19 -14.52 7.66
CA ILE A 116 16.59 -13.27 7.19
C ILE A 116 17.21 -12.11 7.96
N SER A 117 18.09 -11.36 7.31
CA SER A 117 18.73 -10.18 7.89
C SER A 117 17.77 -9.01 7.98
N GLU A 118 16.98 -8.75 6.92
CA GLU A 118 16.05 -7.63 6.84
C GLU A 118 14.66 -8.08 6.40
N TRP A 119 13.63 -7.46 6.96
CA TRP A 119 12.25 -7.72 6.61
C TRP A 119 11.51 -6.41 6.33
N TYR A 120 11.12 -6.25 5.07
CA TYR A 120 10.32 -5.17 4.53
C TYR A 120 8.84 -5.55 4.54
N SER A 121 7.98 -4.77 5.20
CA SER A 121 6.54 -5.07 5.19
C SER A 121 5.65 -3.83 5.23
N ILE A 122 4.46 -3.98 4.66
CA ILE A 122 3.31 -3.12 4.97
C ILE A 122 2.77 -3.44 6.38
N ASN A 123 1.99 -2.52 6.95
CA ASN A 123 1.23 -2.74 8.19
C ASN A 123 2.08 -3.19 9.40
N ILE A 124 3.29 -2.66 9.55
CA ILE A 124 4.11 -2.97 10.74
C ILE A 124 3.55 -2.26 11.97
N ASN A 125 3.55 -2.95 13.12
CA ASN A 125 2.92 -2.45 14.35
C ASN A 125 3.89 -2.27 15.53
N PHE A 126 5.19 -2.39 15.29
CA PHE A 126 6.23 -2.14 16.28
C PHE A 126 7.56 -1.84 15.58
N ASN A 127 8.48 -1.17 16.30
CA ASN A 127 9.81 -0.84 15.80
C ASN A 127 10.77 -2.02 16.01
N SER A 128 11.56 -2.33 14.98
CA SER A 128 12.76 -3.16 15.04
C SER A 128 13.73 -2.65 13.98
N PRO A 129 15.06 -2.63 14.22
CA PRO A 129 16.03 -2.19 13.20
C PRO A 129 15.91 -2.96 11.89
N ASP A 130 15.59 -4.25 11.98
CA ASP A 130 15.50 -5.17 10.85
C ASP A 130 14.07 -5.33 10.31
N LEU A 131 13.11 -4.53 10.80
CA LEU A 131 11.73 -4.51 10.30
C LEU A 131 11.43 -3.14 9.71
N ILE A 132 11.45 -3.08 8.38
CA ILE A 132 11.44 -1.83 7.63
C ILE A 132 10.06 -1.64 6.99
N PRO A 133 9.37 -0.53 7.25
CA PRO A 133 8.09 -0.26 6.61
C PRO A 133 8.27 0.00 5.12
N ILE A 134 7.45 -0.63 4.30
CA ILE A 134 7.34 -0.34 2.87
C ILE A 134 5.94 0.17 2.52
N PRO A 135 5.81 0.94 1.43
CA PRO A 135 4.52 1.46 1.00
C PRO A 135 3.59 0.36 0.48
N LEU A 136 2.29 0.45 0.76
CA LEU A 136 1.29 -0.46 0.18
C LEU A 136 1.16 -0.29 -1.33
N GLY A 137 1.16 0.96 -1.80
CA GLY A 137 0.99 1.26 -3.23
C GLY A 137 -0.44 1.12 -3.74
N LEU A 138 -0.58 1.09 -5.07
CA LEU A 138 -1.83 0.78 -5.76
C LEU A 138 -2.13 -0.72 -5.73
N SER A 139 -3.38 -1.10 -5.98
CA SER A 139 -3.78 -2.50 -6.07
C SER A 139 -3.22 -3.16 -7.34
N ASN A 140 -3.03 -4.49 -7.30
CA ASN A 140 -2.65 -5.29 -8.45
C ASN A 140 -3.84 -5.54 -9.40
N GLU A 141 -4.38 -4.50 -10.02
CA GLU A 141 -5.48 -4.60 -11.00
C GLU A 141 -6.76 -5.27 -10.42
N ASN A 142 -7.14 -4.89 -9.20
CA ASN A 142 -8.42 -5.26 -8.61
C ASN A 142 -9.54 -4.32 -9.11
N GLU A 143 -10.66 -4.87 -9.56
CA GLU A 143 -11.83 -4.14 -10.09
C GLU A 143 -12.45 -3.12 -9.12
N LYS A 144 -12.14 -3.23 -7.82
CA LYS A 144 -12.66 -2.32 -6.78
C LYS A 144 -11.72 -1.17 -6.45
N ASN A 145 -10.53 -1.11 -7.07
CA ASN A 145 -9.47 -0.18 -6.71
C ASN A 145 -8.85 0.47 -7.93
N LEU A 146 -8.27 1.66 -7.75
CA LEU A 146 -7.58 2.32 -8.85
C LEU A 146 -6.25 1.61 -9.14
N ASN A 147 -6.03 1.40 -10.42
CA ASN A 147 -4.75 1.04 -11.00
C ASN A 147 -4.26 2.17 -11.92
N LYS A 148 -3.05 2.04 -12.46
CA LYS A 148 -2.42 3.06 -13.30
C LYS A 148 -3.28 3.55 -14.47
N LYS A 149 -4.06 2.65 -15.10
CA LYS A 149 -4.91 2.96 -16.28
C LYS A 149 -5.98 4.02 -15.97
N HIS A 150 -6.40 4.14 -14.72
CA HIS A 150 -7.38 5.17 -14.31
C HIS A 150 -6.77 6.57 -14.27
N PHE A 151 -5.46 6.65 -14.01
CA PHE A 151 -4.76 7.92 -13.92
C PHE A 151 -4.17 8.37 -15.26
N SER A 152 -3.88 7.45 -16.18
CA SER A 152 -3.36 7.78 -17.52
C SER A 152 -4.29 8.69 -18.33
N LYS A 153 -5.59 8.65 -18.03
CA LYS A 153 -6.61 9.54 -18.61
C LYS A 153 -6.63 10.94 -17.99
N LEU A 154 -6.06 11.11 -16.80
CA LEU A 154 -6.12 12.35 -16.04
C LEU A 154 -4.97 13.29 -16.41
N LYS A 155 -5.28 14.58 -16.54
CA LYS A 155 -4.26 15.64 -16.63
C LYS A 155 -4.00 16.22 -15.24
N GLU A 156 -2.81 16.78 -15.05
CA GLU A 156 -2.50 17.55 -13.85
C GLU A 156 -3.55 18.64 -13.66
N ASN A 157 -4.25 18.59 -12.51
CA ASN A 157 -5.15 19.65 -12.11
C ASN A 157 -4.41 20.68 -11.23
N LYS A 158 -4.09 21.84 -11.82
CA LYS A 158 -3.46 22.97 -11.12
C LYS A 158 -4.44 23.75 -10.24
N ASN A 159 -5.74 23.63 -10.51
CA ASN A 159 -6.82 24.35 -9.83
C ASN A 159 -7.62 23.41 -8.94
N LYS A 160 -6.96 22.80 -7.95
CA LYS A 160 -7.61 21.88 -7.01
C LYS A 160 -8.59 22.61 -6.09
N ILE A 161 -9.71 21.95 -5.79
CA ILE A 161 -10.69 22.37 -4.80
C ILE A 161 -10.06 22.25 -3.41
N TYR A 162 -9.91 23.38 -2.71
CA TYR A 162 -9.36 23.46 -1.35
C TYR A 162 -10.39 23.01 -0.30
N LYS A 163 -10.70 21.72 -0.32
CA LYS A 163 -11.52 21.01 0.67
C LYS A 163 -10.91 19.65 0.98
N ILE A 164 -11.30 19.07 2.10
CA ILE A 164 -11.04 17.66 2.40
C ILE A 164 -12.12 16.81 1.77
N TYR A 165 -11.72 15.92 0.88
CA TYR A 165 -12.58 14.91 0.29
C TYR A 165 -12.61 13.65 1.14
N ILE A 166 -13.80 13.09 1.33
CA ILE A 166 -14.05 11.86 2.06
C ILE A 166 -14.84 10.91 1.16
N ASN A 167 -14.21 9.78 0.82
CA ASN A 167 -14.88 8.65 0.19
C ASN A 167 -14.24 7.35 0.67
N PHE A 168 -14.98 6.56 1.44
CA PHE A 168 -14.50 5.27 1.92
C PHE A 168 -15.61 4.33 2.38
N GLN A 169 -15.33 3.03 2.29
CA GLN A 169 -16.19 2.01 2.87
C GLN A 169 -16.15 2.07 4.40
N LYS A 170 -17.33 2.20 5.02
CA LYS A 170 -17.48 2.28 6.48
C LYS A 170 -17.14 0.93 7.14
N ASN A 171 -17.55 -0.19 6.55
CA ASN A 171 -17.41 -1.54 7.14
C ASN A 171 -15.96 -1.97 7.43
N THR A 172 -14.99 -1.58 6.60
CA THR A 172 -13.56 -1.91 6.79
C THR A 172 -12.95 -1.37 8.10
N ASN A 173 -13.58 -0.39 8.75
CA ASN A 173 -13.29 -0.03 10.13
C ASN A 173 -14.47 0.74 10.71
N TYR A 174 -15.58 0.05 10.95
CA TYR A 174 -16.88 0.68 11.23
C TYR A 174 -16.82 1.74 12.34
N ILE A 175 -16.17 1.40 13.46
CA ILE A 175 -16.07 2.29 14.62
C ILE A 175 -15.32 3.58 14.25
N LYS A 176 -14.09 3.47 13.74
CA LYS A 176 -13.26 4.65 13.45
C LYS A 176 -13.83 5.46 12.29
N ARG A 177 -14.27 4.81 11.21
CA ARG A 177 -14.75 5.48 9.99
C ARG A 177 -16.09 6.16 10.17
N ASN A 178 -17.03 5.58 10.92
CA ASN A 178 -18.29 6.27 11.24
C ASN A 178 -18.08 7.46 12.17
N LYS A 179 -17.14 7.38 13.12
CA LYS A 179 -16.76 8.52 13.95
C LYS A 179 -16.35 9.70 13.06
N GLN A 180 -15.53 9.47 12.04
CA GLN A 180 -15.09 10.53 11.13
C GLN A 180 -16.23 11.08 10.27
N ILE A 181 -17.06 10.22 9.67
CA ILE A 181 -18.21 10.69 8.87
C ILE A 181 -19.15 11.57 9.71
N LYS A 182 -19.49 11.15 10.94
CA LYS A 182 -20.33 11.93 11.85
C LYS A 182 -19.68 13.27 12.22
N LYS A 183 -18.38 13.27 12.52
CA LYS A 183 -17.63 14.48 12.88
C LYS A 183 -17.63 15.53 11.77
N PHE A 184 -17.38 15.08 10.54
CA PHE A 184 -17.14 15.96 9.40
C PHE A 184 -18.41 16.30 8.60
N LYS A 185 -19.54 15.68 8.93
CA LYS A 185 -20.83 15.99 8.34
C LYS A 185 -21.15 17.49 8.50
N ASN A 186 -21.66 18.11 7.44
CA ASN A 186 -22.08 19.52 7.39
C ASN A 186 -20.98 20.56 7.61
N LYS A 187 -19.69 20.18 7.58
CA LYS A 187 -18.58 21.15 7.63
C LYS A 187 -18.33 21.71 6.22
N THR A 188 -18.25 23.03 6.10
CA THR A 188 -18.12 23.74 4.80
C THR A 188 -16.83 23.41 4.04
N PHE A 189 -15.75 23.08 4.76
CA PHE A 189 -14.45 22.70 4.24
C PHE A 189 -14.32 21.20 3.91
N ILE A 190 -15.43 20.44 4.00
CA ILE A 190 -15.50 19.00 3.72
C ILE A 190 -16.40 18.74 2.51
N HIS A 191 -16.04 17.77 1.68
CA HIS A 191 -16.94 17.13 0.72
C HIS A 191 -16.98 15.62 0.99
N ILE A 192 -18.17 15.04 1.07
CA ILE A 192 -18.37 13.62 1.34
C ILE A 192 -19.22 13.04 0.21
N ASP A 193 -18.68 12.02 -0.46
CA ASP A 193 -19.44 11.15 -1.35
C ASP A 193 -19.64 9.78 -0.68
N GLU A 194 -20.78 9.13 -0.94
CA GLU A 194 -20.95 7.73 -0.55
C GLU A 194 -19.99 6.81 -1.34
N PRO A 195 -19.57 5.67 -0.77
CA PRO A 195 -18.64 4.77 -1.43
C PRO A 195 -19.28 4.05 -2.64
N ASN A 196 -18.46 3.33 -3.41
CA ASN A 196 -18.85 2.62 -4.65
C ASN A 196 -19.11 3.52 -5.86
N LEU A 197 -18.42 4.66 -5.95
CA LEU A 197 -18.34 5.40 -7.20
C LEU A 197 -17.71 4.54 -8.29
N GLN A 198 -18.09 4.79 -9.55
CA GLN A 198 -17.33 4.27 -10.69
C GLN A 198 -15.87 4.73 -10.57
N LEU A 199 -14.93 3.85 -10.92
CA LEU A 199 -13.50 4.08 -10.66
C LEU A 199 -12.97 5.33 -11.38
N ASP A 200 -13.35 5.57 -12.63
CA ASP A 200 -12.95 6.78 -13.37
C ASP A 200 -13.46 8.05 -12.65
N VAL A 201 -14.72 8.06 -12.18
CA VAL A 201 -15.29 9.18 -11.41
C VAL A 201 -14.57 9.38 -10.08
N TYR A 202 -14.24 8.30 -9.38
CA TYR A 202 -13.48 8.36 -8.14
C TYR A 202 -12.07 8.93 -8.37
N ALA A 203 -11.38 8.52 -9.44
CA ALA A 203 -10.07 9.04 -9.81
C ALA A 203 -10.13 10.55 -10.15
N GLU A 204 -11.16 11.00 -10.86
CA GLU A 204 -11.41 12.42 -11.12
C GLU A 204 -11.67 13.22 -9.84
N LYS A 205 -12.44 12.67 -8.89
CA LYS A 205 -12.66 13.29 -7.57
C LYS A 205 -11.34 13.42 -6.81
N LEU A 206 -10.52 12.36 -6.76
CA LEU A 206 -9.20 12.43 -6.13
C LEU A 206 -8.33 13.50 -6.79
N ASN A 207 -8.33 13.63 -8.12
CA ASN A 207 -7.59 14.67 -8.84
C ASN A 207 -8.15 16.08 -8.62
N SER A 208 -9.44 16.21 -8.34
CA SER A 208 -10.11 17.50 -8.16
C SER A 208 -9.89 18.12 -6.78
N TYR A 209 -9.84 17.30 -5.72
CA TYR A 209 -9.72 17.80 -4.35
C TYR A 209 -8.27 17.89 -3.87
N LYS A 210 -7.93 18.95 -3.13
CA LYS A 210 -6.56 19.17 -2.65
C LYS A 210 -6.16 18.18 -1.54
N PHE A 211 -7.09 17.87 -0.64
CA PHE A 211 -6.84 17.03 0.53
C PHE A 211 -7.78 15.83 0.53
N ILE A 212 -7.25 14.65 0.86
CA ILE A 212 -8.02 13.41 0.90
C ILE A 212 -7.92 12.81 2.30
N LEU A 213 -9.06 12.51 2.94
CA LEU A 213 -9.06 11.88 4.25
C LEU A 213 -8.77 10.38 4.13
N CYS A 214 -7.68 9.93 4.72
CA CYS A 214 -7.19 8.55 4.62
C CYS A 214 -7.14 7.87 6.00
N PRO A 215 -8.29 7.63 6.66
CA PRO A 215 -8.28 6.88 7.90
C PRO A 215 -7.94 5.41 7.66
N VAL A 216 -7.36 4.80 8.69
CA VAL A 216 -7.08 3.35 8.74
C VAL A 216 -8.31 2.54 8.31
N GLY A 217 -8.06 1.47 7.56
CA GLY A 217 -9.07 0.50 7.13
C GLY A 217 -8.95 -0.77 7.95
N ASN A 218 -9.00 -1.91 7.25
CA ASN A 218 -8.58 -3.18 7.83
C ASN A 218 -7.09 -3.11 8.21
N GLY A 219 -6.25 -2.62 7.27
CA GLY A 219 -4.84 -2.31 7.49
C GLY A 219 -4.60 -0.85 7.88
N ILE A 220 -3.39 -0.58 8.37
CA ILE A 220 -2.90 0.76 8.72
C ILE A 220 -2.68 1.59 7.46
N ASP A 221 -1.87 1.06 6.53
CA ASP A 221 -1.69 1.66 5.20
C ASP A 221 -2.84 1.22 4.29
N THR A 222 -3.31 2.13 3.42
CA THR A 222 -4.46 1.88 2.55
C THR A 222 -4.16 2.37 1.14
N HIS A 223 -4.71 1.69 0.12
CA HIS A 223 -4.55 2.11 -1.28
C HIS A 223 -4.92 3.58 -1.48
N ARG A 224 -5.92 4.10 -0.75
CA ARG A 224 -6.35 5.50 -0.80
C ARG A 224 -5.19 6.49 -0.58
N VAL A 225 -4.23 6.17 0.28
CA VAL A 225 -3.06 7.03 0.53
C VAL A 225 -2.28 7.21 -0.77
N TRP A 226 -1.98 6.11 -1.44
CA TRP A 226 -1.19 6.07 -2.68
C TRP A 226 -1.98 6.61 -3.87
N GLU A 227 -3.26 6.26 -3.98
CA GLU A 227 -4.20 6.82 -4.96
C GLU A 227 -4.25 8.35 -4.87
N SER A 228 -4.29 8.90 -3.65
CA SER A 228 -4.30 10.34 -3.40
C SER A 228 -3.01 11.01 -3.88
N LEU A 229 -1.86 10.42 -3.53
CA LEU A 229 -0.55 10.95 -3.94
C LEU A 229 -0.40 10.94 -5.46
N TYR A 230 -0.78 9.84 -6.12
CA TYR A 230 -0.73 9.70 -7.56
C TYR A 230 -1.71 10.60 -8.31
N ALA A 231 -2.82 10.99 -7.68
CA ALA A 231 -3.71 12.05 -8.17
C ALA A 231 -3.17 13.48 -7.95
N GLY A 232 -1.97 13.64 -7.39
CA GLY A 232 -1.37 14.93 -7.04
C GLY A 232 -2.02 15.61 -5.83
N SER A 233 -2.78 14.86 -5.03
CA SER A 233 -3.49 15.34 -3.85
C SER A 233 -2.74 14.98 -2.56
N VAL A 234 -3.15 15.59 -1.45
CA VAL A 234 -2.46 15.46 -0.16
C VAL A 234 -3.26 14.53 0.75
N PRO A 235 -2.80 13.28 1.00
CA PRO A 235 -3.47 12.42 1.96
C PRO A 235 -3.29 12.96 3.38
N ILE A 236 -4.37 12.93 4.16
CA ILE A 236 -4.38 13.18 5.61
C ILE A 236 -4.52 11.83 6.31
N VAL A 237 -3.48 11.43 7.02
CA VAL A 237 -3.37 10.11 7.67
C VAL A 237 -3.14 10.27 9.17
N GLN A 238 -3.45 9.22 9.92
CA GLN A 238 -3.02 9.13 11.31
C GLN A 238 -1.53 8.79 11.37
N LYS A 239 -0.76 9.46 12.22
CA LYS A 239 0.66 9.12 12.47
C LYS A 239 0.75 7.68 12.96
N HIS A 240 1.65 6.93 12.34
CA HIS A 240 1.93 5.54 12.70
C HIS A 240 3.29 5.14 12.12
N ILE A 241 3.98 4.18 12.75
CA ILE A 241 5.28 3.67 12.26
C ILE A 241 5.20 3.17 10.80
N SER A 242 4.15 2.41 10.45
CA SER A 242 3.92 1.98 9.06
C SER A 242 3.72 3.12 8.06
N MET A 243 3.46 4.35 8.52
CA MET A 243 3.29 5.54 7.68
C MET A 243 4.56 6.39 7.58
N SER A 244 5.71 5.94 8.13
CA SER A 244 6.99 6.65 7.98
C SER A 244 7.45 6.75 6.52
N THR A 245 6.94 5.86 5.65
CA THR A 245 7.09 5.92 4.19
C THR A 245 6.59 7.23 3.56
N LEU A 246 5.78 8.01 4.30
CA LEU A 246 5.26 9.30 3.87
C LEU A 246 6.09 10.51 4.34
N GLU A 247 7.14 10.32 5.14
CA GLU A 247 7.89 11.42 5.77
C GLU A 247 8.45 12.43 4.75
N ASN A 248 8.83 11.97 3.55
CA ASN A 248 9.36 12.83 2.49
C ASN A 248 8.34 13.17 1.39
N LEU A 249 7.08 12.77 1.57
CA LEU A 249 6.01 12.96 0.60
C LEU A 249 5.06 14.09 1.00
N ASN A 250 4.26 14.56 0.04
CA ASN A 250 3.23 15.57 0.26
C ASN A 250 2.02 14.95 0.97
N ALA A 251 2.19 14.64 2.26
CA ALA A 251 1.18 14.07 3.14
C ALA A 251 1.10 14.86 4.45
N ILE A 252 -0.08 14.87 5.08
CA ILE A 252 -0.30 15.42 6.41
C ILE A 252 -0.47 14.24 7.37
N GLN A 253 0.40 14.14 8.37
CA GLN A 253 0.25 13.14 9.43
C GLN A 253 -0.19 13.81 10.73
N ILE A 254 -1.32 13.37 11.28
CA ILE A 254 -1.90 13.90 12.52
C ILE A 254 -1.99 12.81 13.59
N ASP A 255 -1.93 13.19 14.87
CA ASP A 255 -2.00 12.21 15.97
C ASP A 255 -3.41 11.61 16.10
N ASP A 256 -4.45 12.45 15.95
CA ASP A 256 -5.85 12.03 15.96
C ASP A 256 -6.69 12.89 15.00
N PHE A 257 -7.62 12.25 14.27
CA PHE A 257 -8.54 12.91 13.36
C PHE A 257 -9.47 13.94 14.02
N SER A 258 -9.65 13.87 15.35
CA SER A 258 -10.35 14.89 16.15
C SER A 258 -9.68 16.27 16.07
N ASN A 259 -8.38 16.34 15.76
CA ASN A 259 -7.64 17.60 15.62
C ASN A 259 -7.82 18.28 14.26
N ILE A 260 -8.55 17.67 13.31
CA ILE A 260 -8.84 18.32 12.02
C ILE A 260 -9.90 19.40 12.18
N ASP A 261 -9.55 20.62 11.80
CA ASP A 261 -10.41 21.77 11.58
C ASP A 261 -10.04 22.49 10.25
N PHE A 262 -10.62 23.66 10.00
CA PHE A 262 -10.33 24.44 8.79
C PHE A 262 -8.90 25.00 8.77
N LYS A 263 -8.29 25.27 9.94
CA LYS A 263 -6.93 25.83 10.04
C LYS A 263 -5.87 24.86 9.55
N LEU A 264 -6.12 23.55 9.67
CA LEU A 264 -5.24 22.53 9.12
C LEU A 264 -5.02 22.71 7.60
N ILE A 265 -6.09 23.10 6.89
CA ILE A 265 -6.06 23.30 5.44
C ILE A 265 -5.40 24.63 5.10
N ASP A 266 -5.77 25.71 5.80
CA ASP A 266 -5.25 27.06 5.55
C ASP A 266 -3.74 27.18 5.82
N ASN A 267 -3.24 26.47 6.83
CA ASN A 267 -1.83 26.49 7.20
C ASN A 267 -0.97 25.49 6.41
N TYR A 268 -1.57 24.70 5.52
CA TYR A 268 -0.82 23.70 4.77
C TYR A 268 0.13 24.36 3.77
N SER A 269 1.42 24.03 3.90
CA SER A 269 2.44 24.34 2.90
C SER A 269 3.05 23.03 2.36
N SER A 270 3.19 22.95 1.03
CA SER A 270 3.78 21.77 0.41
C SER A 270 5.26 21.61 0.77
N LYS A 271 5.70 20.39 1.04
CA LYS A 271 7.13 20.10 1.21
C LYS A 271 7.86 20.40 -0.10
N LYS A 272 8.78 21.37 -0.08
CA LYS A 272 9.57 21.80 -1.25
C LYS A 272 10.31 20.61 -1.87
N LYS A 273 10.52 20.68 -3.19
CA LYS A 273 11.29 19.69 -3.96
C LYS A 273 12.74 19.74 -3.45
N ILE A 274 13.15 18.77 -2.64
CA ILE A 274 14.58 18.56 -2.39
C ILE A 274 15.08 17.87 -3.67
N ILE A 275 15.54 18.66 -4.63
CA ILE A 275 16.36 18.15 -5.72
C ILE A 275 17.71 17.86 -5.06
N LYS A 276 17.96 16.60 -4.73
CA LYS A 276 19.35 16.17 -4.52
C LYS A 276 19.99 16.17 -5.90
N ASN A 277 20.87 17.15 -6.11
CA ASN A 277 21.81 17.18 -7.24
C ASN A 277 22.69 15.93 -7.21
#